data_AF-A0A3D4N1U4-F1
#
_entry.id   AF-A0A3D4N1U4-F1
#
_cell.length_a   1.000
_cell.length_b   1.000
_cell.length_c   1.000
_cell.angle_alpha   90.00
_cell.angle_beta   90.00
_cell.angle_gamma   90.00
#
_symmetry.space_group_name_H-M   'P 1'
#
loop_
_entity.id
_entity.type
_entity.pdbx_description
1 polymer ?
#
loop_
_entity_poly.entity_id
_entity_poly.type
_entity_poly.pdbx_seq_one_letter_code
_entity_poly.pdbx_strand_id
1 'polypeptide(L)'
;MAFIIFLLLMITSSGAAWYITRKEKRSFRSWTSEQLLHLRLKKGWFHANEDPHQFLTQQGVVNEKPYIMPAPLKLLGVIERKVIADLDCVVLQERSGTTNLRILYLHGGAYVEQPILPHWLFLDRINNVCRAIITVPLYPKAPVHTFEETTDRLLELYRKMLEGSKARNIVIMGDSAGGSLALVLSQQIALSNLPIPKATILISPWLDITLRNADIDALETKDPMLDRRHLQIMGQAWAGNGDPNHWMVSPINGPLVGLPPLSLFIGTHELFLADARKLLLLCKRNGVKIDYQEYPKMNHDFPLFPIPEAWKALKHIVEIIKGY
;
A
#
# COMPACT_ATOMS: atom_id res chain seq x y z
N MET A 1 48.47 10.34 8.42
CA MET A 1 47.62 10.70 7.25
C MET A 1 46.31 9.90 7.20
N ALA A 2 46.32 8.56 7.28
CA ALA A 2 45.10 7.73 7.26
C ALA A 2 44.12 7.98 8.42
N PHE A 3 44.61 8.26 9.64
CA PHE A 3 43.77 8.55 10.81
C PHE A 3 43.03 9.89 10.71
N ILE A 4 43.66 10.90 10.08
CA ILE A 4 43.06 12.23 9.84
C ILE A 4 42.01 12.15 8.74
N ILE A 5 42.25 11.35 7.68
CA ILE A 5 41.27 11.07 6.62
C ILE A 5 40.06 10.31 7.19
N PHE A 6 40.28 9.34 8.08
CA PHE A 6 39.21 8.62 8.78
C PHE A 6 38.38 9.53 9.70
N LEU A 7 39.02 10.44 10.45
CA LEU A 7 38.31 11.43 11.27
C LEU A 7 37.52 12.44 10.40
N LEU A 8 38.07 12.91 9.28
CA LEU A 8 37.37 13.78 8.33
C LEU A 8 36.18 13.08 7.66
N LEU A 9 36.27 11.79 7.36
CA LEU A 9 35.14 10.98 6.85
C LEU A 9 34.07 10.75 7.93
N MET A 10 34.47 10.59 9.20
CA MET A 10 33.54 10.48 10.34
C MET A 10 32.86 11.82 10.66
N ILE A 11 33.57 12.95 10.57
CA ILE A 11 33.03 14.30 10.78
C ILE A 11 32.11 14.70 9.62
N THR A 12 32.41 14.33 8.38
CA THR A 12 31.52 14.59 7.22
C THR A 12 30.27 13.71 7.24
N SER A 13 30.37 12.44 7.67
CA SER A 13 29.20 11.57 7.83
C SER A 13 28.32 11.93 9.04
N SER A 14 28.91 12.33 10.17
CA SER A 14 28.15 12.85 11.33
C SER A 14 27.57 14.24 11.07
N GLY A 15 28.28 15.12 10.36
CA GLY A 15 27.79 16.41 9.90
C GLY A 15 26.65 16.29 8.91
N ALA A 16 26.74 15.37 7.94
CA ALA A 16 25.67 15.06 7.00
C ALA A 16 24.45 14.46 7.72
N ALA A 17 24.66 13.49 8.62
CA ALA A 17 23.57 12.90 9.41
C ALA A 17 22.90 13.96 10.31
N TRP A 18 23.67 14.86 10.92
CA TRP A 18 23.15 15.97 11.72
C TRP A 18 22.35 16.95 10.85
N TYR A 19 22.88 17.35 9.70
CA TYR A 19 22.21 18.24 8.75
C TYR A 19 20.88 17.63 8.27
N ILE A 20 20.89 16.37 7.83
CA ILE A 20 19.69 15.67 7.35
C ILE A 20 18.64 15.59 8.48
N THR A 21 19.03 15.20 9.69
CA THR A 21 18.10 15.10 10.82
C THR A 21 17.50 16.47 11.21
N ARG A 22 18.29 17.54 11.18
CA ARG A 22 17.88 18.86 11.68
C ARG A 22 17.25 19.77 10.62
N LYS A 23 17.76 19.76 9.39
CA LYS A 23 17.31 20.63 8.30
C LYS A 23 16.31 19.92 7.39
N GLU A 24 16.55 18.65 7.07
CA GLU A 24 15.62 17.89 6.22
C GLU A 24 14.46 17.26 6.99
N LYS A 25 14.52 17.25 8.33
CA LYS A 25 13.50 16.67 9.22
C LYS A 25 13.20 15.19 8.93
N ARG A 26 14.20 14.45 8.45
CA ARG A 26 14.13 13.00 8.19
C ARG A 26 15.40 12.30 8.67
N SER A 27 15.35 10.99 8.81
CA SER A 27 16.48 10.18 9.23
C SER A 27 17.53 10.04 8.11
N PHE A 28 18.80 9.91 8.49
CA PHE A 28 19.87 9.59 7.54
C PHE A 28 19.56 8.32 6.72
N ARG A 29 18.95 7.30 7.34
CA ARG A 29 18.55 6.05 6.66
C ARG A 29 17.51 6.29 5.56
N SER A 30 16.48 7.09 5.84
CA SER A 30 15.48 7.45 4.83
C SER A 30 16.10 8.22 3.66
N TRP A 31 16.98 9.17 3.95
CA TRP A 31 17.74 9.91 2.95
C TRP A 31 18.58 8.97 2.08
N THR A 32 19.37 8.08 2.69
CA THR A 32 20.18 7.11 1.93
C THR A 32 19.34 6.17 1.09
N SER A 33 18.16 5.75 1.60
CA SER A 33 17.24 4.89 0.87
C SER A 33 16.73 5.56 -0.40
N GLU A 34 16.35 6.84 -0.32
CA GLU A 34 15.94 7.63 -1.48
C GLU A 34 17.08 7.81 -2.50
N GLN A 35 18.29 8.12 -2.04
CA GLN A 35 19.44 8.26 -2.94
C GLN A 35 19.71 6.95 -3.70
N LEU A 36 19.56 5.79 -3.04
CA LEU A 36 19.67 4.48 -3.69
C LEU A 36 18.57 4.23 -4.73
N LEU A 37 17.34 4.71 -4.49
CA LEU A 37 16.24 4.62 -5.45
C LEU A 37 16.54 5.44 -6.72
N HIS A 38 16.99 6.70 -6.57
CA HIS A 38 17.41 7.50 -7.72
C HIS A 38 18.56 6.84 -8.51
N LEU A 39 19.52 6.19 -7.83
CA LEU A 39 20.59 5.46 -8.51
C LEU A 39 20.09 4.21 -9.24
N ARG A 40 19.08 3.52 -8.69
CA ARG A 40 18.44 2.35 -9.32
C ARG A 40 17.65 2.75 -10.56
N LEU A 41 16.84 3.81 -10.49
CA LEU A 41 16.10 4.33 -11.64
C LEU A 41 17.04 4.76 -12.78
N LYS A 42 18.10 5.51 -12.48
CA LYS A 42 19.11 5.90 -13.49
C LYS A 42 19.78 4.70 -14.16
N LYS A 43 19.77 3.53 -13.53
CA LYS A 43 20.29 2.27 -14.06
C LYS A 43 19.21 1.37 -14.68
N GLY A 44 17.96 1.84 -14.80
CA GLY A 44 16.84 1.10 -15.37
C GLY A 44 16.25 0.00 -14.47
N TRP A 45 16.56 0.00 -13.18
CA TRP A 45 15.93 -0.93 -12.23
C TRP A 45 14.51 -0.47 -11.91
N PHE A 46 13.58 -1.41 -11.73
CA PHE A 46 12.12 -1.21 -11.63
C PHE A 46 11.41 -0.90 -12.96
N HIS A 47 11.87 -1.50 -14.06
CA HIS A 47 11.21 -1.37 -15.38
C HIS A 47 11.10 0.07 -15.92
N ALA A 48 11.80 1.02 -15.29
CA ALA A 48 11.76 2.45 -15.64
C ALA A 48 12.23 2.75 -17.08
N ASN A 49 13.06 1.85 -17.64
CA ASN A 49 13.52 1.92 -19.03
C ASN A 49 12.85 0.87 -19.93
N GLU A 50 11.98 0.03 -19.37
CA GLU A 50 11.25 -0.98 -20.14
C GLU A 50 9.96 -0.37 -20.70
N ASP A 51 9.58 -0.85 -21.88
CA ASP A 51 8.31 -0.45 -22.49
C ASP A 51 7.14 -0.93 -21.61
N PRO A 52 6.24 -0.03 -21.16
CA PRO A 52 5.13 -0.38 -20.28
C PRO A 52 4.19 -1.44 -20.84
N HIS A 53 3.99 -1.49 -22.17
CA HIS A 53 3.13 -2.49 -22.80
C HIS A 53 3.80 -3.87 -22.82
N GLN A 54 5.12 -3.91 -23.07
CA GLN A 54 5.89 -5.14 -22.96
C GLN A 54 5.88 -5.68 -21.52
N PHE A 55 6.07 -4.81 -20.53
CA PHE A 55 6.01 -5.19 -19.10
C PHE A 55 4.63 -5.77 -18.74
N LEU A 56 3.54 -5.09 -19.11
CA LEU A 56 2.17 -5.59 -18.91
C LEU A 56 1.93 -6.97 -19.53
N THR A 57 2.42 -7.16 -20.75
CA THR A 57 2.28 -8.45 -21.46
C THR A 57 3.00 -9.57 -20.70
N GLN A 58 4.20 -9.30 -20.19
CA GLN A 58 4.94 -10.25 -19.36
C GLN A 58 4.20 -10.55 -18.05
N GLN A 59 3.69 -9.53 -17.36
CA GLN A 59 2.91 -9.70 -16.14
C GLN A 59 1.65 -10.55 -16.36
N GLY A 60 0.98 -10.40 -17.51
CA GLY A 60 -0.15 -11.26 -17.87
C GLY A 60 0.20 -12.74 -17.89
N VAL A 61 1.41 -13.11 -18.33
CA VAL A 61 1.88 -14.51 -18.31
C VAL A 61 2.35 -14.94 -16.91
N VAL A 62 2.95 -14.04 -16.15
CA VAL A 62 3.45 -14.32 -14.79
C VAL A 62 2.30 -14.54 -13.81
N ASN A 63 1.25 -13.71 -13.89
CA ASN A 63 0.14 -13.71 -12.94
C ASN A 63 -0.79 -14.92 -13.07
N GLU A 64 -0.83 -15.56 -14.24
CA GLU A 64 -1.57 -16.80 -14.46
C GLU A 64 -0.88 -18.04 -13.86
N LYS A 65 0.37 -17.91 -13.40
CA LYS A 65 1.08 -18.99 -12.72
C LYS A 65 0.76 -18.96 -11.23
N PRO A 66 0.73 -20.12 -10.54
CA PRO A 66 0.58 -20.14 -9.09
C PRO A 66 1.65 -19.27 -8.43
N TYR A 67 1.19 -18.31 -7.61
CA TYR A 67 2.09 -17.42 -6.88
C TYR A 67 3.10 -18.22 -6.07
N ILE A 68 4.36 -17.79 -6.04
CA ILE A 68 5.41 -18.39 -5.21
C ILE A 68 5.86 -17.36 -4.19
N MET A 69 5.85 -17.74 -2.91
CA MET A 69 6.36 -16.87 -1.85
C MET A 69 7.85 -16.58 -2.07
N PRO A 70 8.30 -15.32 -1.92
CA PRO A 70 9.71 -14.98 -2.09
C PRO A 70 10.57 -15.74 -1.08
N ALA A 71 11.77 -16.18 -1.47
CA ALA A 71 12.71 -16.89 -0.61
C ALA A 71 14.10 -16.22 -0.60
N PRO A 72 14.87 -16.30 0.51
CA PRO A 72 14.51 -16.91 1.79
C PRO A 72 13.58 -16.00 2.61
N LEU A 73 12.46 -16.56 3.09
CA LEU A 73 11.51 -15.87 3.97
C LEU A 73 11.49 -16.55 5.33
N LYS A 74 12.09 -15.89 6.32
CA LYS A 74 12.01 -16.31 7.73
C LYS A 74 11.02 -15.40 8.43
N LEU A 75 9.73 -15.69 8.27
CA LEU A 75 8.68 -15.05 9.06
C LEU A 75 8.59 -15.68 10.45
N LEU A 76 8.16 -14.90 11.42
CA LEU A 76 7.86 -15.40 12.77
C LEU A 76 6.47 -16.07 12.81
N GLY A 77 5.51 -15.55 12.05
CA GLY A 77 4.18 -16.13 11.91
C GLY A 77 4.12 -17.41 11.07
N VAL A 78 3.04 -18.16 11.22
CA VAL A 78 2.69 -19.32 10.38
C VAL A 78 1.99 -18.83 9.13
N ILE A 79 2.44 -19.32 7.98
CA ILE A 79 1.80 -19.08 6.70
C ILE A 79 0.99 -20.31 6.31
N GLU A 80 -0.27 -20.11 5.95
CA GLU A 80 -1.15 -21.13 5.40
C GLU A 80 -1.75 -20.61 4.08
N ARG A 81 -1.88 -21.47 3.06
CA ARG A 81 -2.65 -21.15 1.86
C ARG A 81 -4.06 -21.70 2.00
N LYS A 82 -5.06 -20.88 1.67
CA LYS A 82 -6.48 -21.24 1.68
C LYS A 82 -7.16 -20.70 0.46
N VAL A 83 -8.17 -21.40 -0.03
CA VAL A 83 -9.17 -20.82 -0.93
C VAL A 83 -10.31 -20.31 -0.06
N ILE A 84 -10.65 -19.03 -0.16
CA ILE A 84 -11.75 -18.40 0.57
C ILE A 84 -12.57 -17.59 -0.43
N ALA A 85 -13.87 -17.89 -0.57
CA ALA A 85 -14.72 -17.25 -1.57
C ALA A 85 -14.12 -17.29 -2.99
N ASP A 86 -13.64 -18.47 -3.40
CA ASP A 86 -12.98 -18.72 -4.69
C ASP A 86 -11.77 -17.82 -4.99
N LEU A 87 -11.17 -17.23 -3.94
CA LEU A 87 -9.89 -16.52 -4.00
C LEU A 87 -8.81 -17.31 -3.27
N ASP A 88 -7.69 -17.52 -3.96
CA ASP A 88 -6.47 -17.96 -3.32
C ASP A 88 -6.01 -16.89 -2.33
N CYS A 89 -5.87 -17.30 -1.08
CA CYS A 89 -5.50 -16.44 0.03
C CYS A 89 -4.28 -17.01 0.74
N VAL A 90 -3.36 -16.13 1.09
CA VAL A 90 -2.31 -16.43 2.07
C VAL A 90 -2.78 -15.90 3.42
N VAL A 91 -2.81 -16.79 4.42
CA VAL A 91 -3.20 -16.47 5.78
C VAL A 91 -1.97 -16.51 6.68
N LEU A 92 -1.68 -15.39 7.32
CA LEU A 92 -0.61 -15.24 8.29
C LEU A 92 -1.19 -15.17 9.70
N GLN A 93 -0.77 -16.07 10.59
CA GLN A 93 -1.26 -16.16 11.96
C GLN A 93 -0.20 -16.67 12.94
N GLU A 94 -0.35 -16.37 14.23
CA GLU A 94 0.54 -16.92 15.27
C GLU A 94 0.22 -18.41 15.54
N ARG A 95 1.23 -19.21 15.92
CA ARG A 95 1.06 -20.67 16.18
C ARG A 95 0.05 -21.01 17.29
N SER A 96 -0.18 -20.10 18.23
CA SER A 96 -0.92 -20.36 19.47
C SER A 96 -1.94 -19.26 19.82
N GLY A 97 -2.23 -18.33 18.90
CA GLY A 97 -3.05 -17.16 19.17
C GLY A 97 -4.56 -17.44 19.18
N THR A 98 -5.27 -16.91 20.18
CA THR A 98 -6.74 -16.95 20.32
C THR A 98 -7.43 -15.63 19.95
N THR A 99 -6.78 -14.76 19.18
CA THR A 99 -7.35 -13.44 18.86
C THR A 99 -8.54 -13.54 17.92
N ASN A 100 -9.47 -12.61 18.08
CA ASN A 100 -10.56 -12.40 17.12
C ASN A 100 -10.25 -11.32 16.07
N LEU A 101 -9.11 -10.62 16.20
CA LEU A 101 -8.73 -9.55 15.30
C LEU A 101 -8.33 -10.11 13.93
N ARG A 102 -9.02 -9.66 12.88
CA ARG A 102 -8.79 -10.02 11.49
C ARG A 102 -8.32 -8.80 10.72
N ILE A 103 -7.34 -8.99 9.85
CA ILE A 103 -6.90 -7.96 8.90
C ILE A 103 -7.07 -8.53 7.49
N LEU A 104 -7.88 -7.88 6.66
CA LEU A 104 -7.89 -8.11 5.22
C LEU A 104 -6.89 -7.15 4.60
N TYR A 105 -5.76 -7.68 4.13
CA TYR A 105 -4.70 -6.86 3.54
C TYR A 105 -4.68 -6.99 2.01
N LEU A 106 -4.88 -5.87 1.33
CA LEU A 106 -4.88 -5.75 -0.12
C LEU A 106 -3.55 -5.12 -0.54
N HIS A 107 -2.68 -5.92 -1.16
CA HIS A 107 -1.31 -5.52 -1.44
C HIS A 107 -1.21 -4.54 -2.64
N GLY A 108 -0.14 -3.75 -2.67
CA GLY A 108 0.23 -2.92 -3.81
C GLY A 108 0.82 -3.71 -4.98
N GLY A 109 1.21 -2.99 -6.04
CA GLY A 109 1.72 -3.59 -7.29
C GLY A 109 0.97 -3.14 -8.54
N ALA A 110 0.41 -1.92 -8.54
CA ALA A 110 -0.25 -1.29 -9.69
C ALA A 110 -1.31 -2.17 -10.40
N TYR A 111 -1.98 -3.06 -9.64
CA TYR A 111 -2.93 -4.08 -10.14
C TYR A 111 -2.35 -5.16 -11.06
N VAL A 112 -1.05 -5.13 -11.33
CA VAL A 112 -0.37 -6.01 -12.30
C VAL A 112 0.74 -6.86 -11.68
N GLU A 113 1.15 -6.60 -10.45
CA GLU A 113 2.18 -7.38 -9.75
C GLU A 113 1.62 -8.13 -8.55
N GLN A 114 2.30 -9.22 -8.18
CA GLN A 114 1.99 -10.01 -6.98
C GLN A 114 2.74 -9.47 -5.74
N PRO A 115 2.35 -9.87 -4.51
CA PRO A 115 3.03 -9.42 -3.30
C PRO A 115 4.52 -9.77 -3.31
N ILE A 116 5.37 -8.78 -3.05
CA ILE A 116 6.82 -8.96 -2.87
C ILE A 116 7.26 -9.03 -1.40
N LEU A 117 8.53 -9.37 -1.17
CA LEU A 117 9.13 -9.55 0.17
C LEU A 117 8.84 -8.42 1.17
N PRO A 118 8.94 -7.11 0.82
CA PRO A 118 8.57 -6.01 1.71
C PRO A 118 7.16 -6.12 2.32
N HIS A 119 6.16 -6.54 1.54
CA HIS A 119 4.80 -6.74 2.06
C HIS A 119 4.81 -7.79 3.17
N TRP A 120 5.43 -8.96 2.93
CA TRP A 120 5.45 -10.04 3.92
C TRP A 120 6.20 -9.65 5.19
N LEU A 121 7.31 -8.92 5.09
CA LEU A 121 8.05 -8.44 6.26
C LEU A 121 7.23 -7.41 7.05
N PHE A 122 6.48 -6.54 6.37
CA PHE A 122 5.58 -5.58 7.00
C PHE A 122 4.45 -6.29 7.74
N LEU A 123 3.77 -7.23 7.07
CA LEU A 123 2.67 -8.00 7.64
C LEU A 123 3.11 -8.90 8.79
N ASP A 124 4.30 -9.50 8.73
CA ASP A 124 4.86 -10.28 9.84
C ASP A 124 5.04 -9.41 11.09
N ARG A 125 5.55 -8.18 10.96
CA ARG A 125 5.67 -7.26 12.11
C ARG A 125 4.31 -6.96 12.73
N ILE A 126 3.29 -6.71 11.91
CA ILE A 126 1.91 -6.46 12.38
C ILE A 126 1.35 -7.71 13.06
N ASN A 127 1.48 -8.88 12.43
CA ASN A 127 1.02 -10.15 12.98
C ASN A 127 1.65 -10.41 14.36
N ASN A 128 2.97 -10.23 14.50
CA ASN A 128 3.66 -10.44 15.77
C ASN A 128 3.22 -9.49 16.89
N VAL A 129 2.97 -8.22 16.56
CA VAL A 129 2.62 -7.21 17.58
C VAL A 129 1.13 -7.22 17.92
N CYS A 130 0.27 -7.42 16.94
CA CYS A 130 -1.20 -7.40 17.09
C CYS A 130 -1.79 -8.78 17.38
N ARG A 131 -1.02 -9.84 17.16
CA ARG A 131 -1.47 -11.25 17.12
C ARG A 131 -2.59 -11.50 16.10
N ALA A 132 -2.84 -10.55 15.19
CA ALA A 132 -3.96 -10.55 14.26
C ALA A 132 -3.84 -11.68 13.23
N ILE A 133 -4.97 -12.26 12.81
CA ILE A 133 -5.00 -13.15 11.66
C ILE A 133 -5.11 -12.29 10.41
N ILE A 134 -4.08 -12.31 9.56
CA ILE A 134 -3.98 -11.49 8.37
C ILE A 134 -4.28 -12.35 7.14
N THR A 135 -5.32 -12.00 6.40
CA THR A 135 -5.70 -12.63 5.14
C THR A 135 -5.26 -11.72 3.99
N VAL A 136 -4.41 -12.25 3.10
CA VAL A 136 -3.93 -11.57 1.89
C VAL A 136 -4.49 -12.32 0.68
N PRO A 137 -5.55 -11.82 0.02
CA PRO A 137 -6.04 -12.42 -1.21
C PRO A 137 -5.03 -12.16 -2.34
N LEU A 138 -4.70 -13.20 -3.08
CA LEU A 138 -4.00 -13.14 -4.36
C LEU A 138 -5.03 -12.81 -5.44
N TYR A 139 -5.56 -11.60 -5.37
CA TYR A 139 -6.68 -11.16 -6.22
C TYR A 139 -6.30 -11.17 -7.72
N PRO A 140 -7.27 -11.32 -8.64
CA PRO A 140 -7.02 -11.32 -10.09
C PRO A 140 -6.27 -10.06 -10.56
N LYS A 141 -5.41 -10.19 -11.57
CA LYS A 141 -4.50 -9.12 -11.99
C LYS A 141 -4.71 -8.72 -13.44
N ALA A 142 -4.52 -7.44 -13.73
CA ALA A 142 -4.39 -6.96 -15.09
C ALA A 142 -3.10 -7.49 -15.73
N PRO A 143 -3.05 -7.61 -17.08
CA PRO A 143 -4.11 -7.28 -18.04
C PRO A 143 -5.14 -8.39 -18.29
N VAL A 144 -4.97 -9.58 -17.70
CA VAL A 144 -5.86 -10.73 -17.96
C VAL A 144 -7.24 -10.51 -17.31
N HIS A 145 -7.23 -9.95 -16.10
CA HIS A 145 -8.43 -9.64 -15.33
C HIS A 145 -8.53 -8.13 -15.08
N THR A 146 -9.74 -7.65 -14.82
CA THR A 146 -10.04 -6.22 -14.63
C THR A 146 -10.56 -5.95 -13.21
N PHE A 147 -10.87 -4.68 -12.95
CA PHE A 147 -11.48 -4.26 -11.69
C PHE A 147 -12.79 -4.99 -11.38
N GLU A 148 -13.65 -5.22 -12.38
CA GLU A 148 -15.00 -5.78 -12.17
C GLU A 148 -14.94 -7.13 -11.44
N GLU A 149 -14.15 -8.06 -11.98
CA GLU A 149 -13.98 -9.39 -11.39
C GLU A 149 -13.35 -9.30 -9.99
N THR A 150 -12.35 -8.45 -9.82
CA THR A 150 -11.65 -8.35 -8.54
C THR A 150 -12.54 -7.77 -7.45
N THR A 151 -13.24 -6.67 -7.72
CA THR A 151 -14.04 -5.97 -6.71
C THR A 151 -15.20 -6.83 -6.21
N ASP A 152 -15.83 -7.59 -7.09
CA ASP A 152 -16.93 -8.48 -6.70
C ASP A 152 -16.43 -9.63 -5.81
N ARG A 153 -15.30 -10.25 -6.18
CA ARG A 153 -14.67 -11.32 -5.38
C ARG A 153 -14.20 -10.82 -4.01
N LEU A 154 -13.67 -9.59 -3.92
CA LEU A 154 -13.25 -8.99 -2.65
C LEU A 154 -14.44 -8.72 -1.73
N LEU A 155 -15.58 -8.28 -2.26
CA LEU A 155 -16.81 -8.11 -1.49
C LEU A 155 -17.32 -9.45 -0.95
N GLU A 156 -17.26 -10.51 -1.75
CA GLU A 156 -17.64 -11.86 -1.31
C GLU A 156 -16.69 -12.42 -0.25
N LEU A 157 -15.38 -12.19 -0.40
CA LEU A 157 -14.40 -12.52 0.63
C LEU A 157 -14.72 -11.82 1.96
N TYR A 158 -15.12 -10.54 1.92
CA TYR A 158 -15.54 -9.83 3.13
C TYR A 158 -16.80 -10.45 3.75
N ARG A 159 -17.81 -10.81 2.96
CA ARG A 159 -18.99 -11.56 3.47
C ARG A 159 -18.56 -12.85 4.15
N LYS A 160 -17.63 -13.60 3.54
CA LYS A 160 -17.14 -14.85 4.12
C LYS A 160 -16.39 -14.64 5.44
N MET A 161 -15.64 -13.54 5.56
CA MET A 161 -14.99 -13.17 6.83
C MET A 161 -15.99 -12.84 7.94
N LEU A 162 -17.17 -12.28 7.61
CA LEU A 162 -18.22 -11.97 8.59
C LEU A 162 -18.86 -13.22 9.20
N GLU A 163 -18.84 -14.36 8.51
CA GLU A 163 -19.32 -15.64 9.07
C GLU A 163 -18.45 -16.12 10.25
N GLY A 164 -17.15 -15.79 10.22
CA GLY A 164 -16.17 -16.21 11.24
C GLY A 164 -15.71 -15.11 12.19
N SER A 165 -16.17 -13.86 12.01
CA SER A 165 -15.76 -12.72 12.84
C SER A 165 -16.79 -11.59 12.84
N LYS A 166 -16.90 -10.88 13.96
CA LYS A 166 -17.69 -9.64 14.02
C LYS A 166 -16.99 -8.54 13.23
N ALA A 167 -17.75 -7.74 12.48
CA ALA A 167 -17.20 -6.63 11.67
C ALA A 167 -16.30 -5.66 12.47
N ARG A 168 -16.66 -5.38 13.72
CA ARG A 168 -15.86 -4.56 14.66
C ARG A 168 -14.47 -5.13 15.01
N ASN A 169 -14.19 -6.38 14.62
CA ASN A 169 -12.90 -7.04 14.77
C ASN A 169 -12.15 -7.17 13.44
N ILE A 170 -12.70 -6.67 12.34
CA ILE A 170 -12.08 -6.71 11.01
C ILE A 170 -11.52 -5.33 10.70
N VAL A 171 -10.26 -5.27 10.29
CA VAL A 171 -9.63 -4.08 9.70
C VAL A 171 -9.38 -4.39 8.22
N ILE A 172 -9.75 -3.46 7.34
CA ILE A 172 -9.34 -3.50 5.93
C ILE A 172 -8.10 -2.63 5.83
N MET A 173 -7.05 -3.11 5.18
CA MET A 173 -5.81 -2.37 5.02
C MET A 173 -5.24 -2.62 3.63
N GLY A 174 -4.63 -1.62 3.02
CA GLY A 174 -3.92 -1.84 1.77
C GLY A 174 -2.94 -0.73 1.44
N ASP A 175 -1.99 -1.04 0.58
CA ASP A 175 -0.95 -0.13 0.11
C ASP A 175 -1.07 0.14 -1.40
N SER A 176 -0.72 1.34 -1.85
CA SER A 176 -0.71 1.69 -3.28
C SER A 176 -2.04 1.38 -3.98
N ALA A 177 -2.02 0.60 -5.06
CA ALA A 177 -3.21 0.06 -5.74
C ALA A 177 -4.13 -0.75 -4.80
N GLY A 178 -3.55 -1.50 -3.85
CA GLY A 178 -4.30 -2.21 -2.81
C GLY A 178 -4.94 -1.28 -1.79
N GLY A 179 -4.34 -0.11 -1.53
CA GLY A 179 -4.96 0.97 -0.77
C GLY A 179 -6.23 1.49 -1.47
N SER A 180 -6.20 1.60 -2.79
CA SER A 180 -7.39 1.92 -3.58
C SER A 180 -8.44 0.84 -3.50
N LEU A 181 -8.06 -0.44 -3.62
CA LEU A 181 -9.00 -1.55 -3.41
C LEU A 181 -9.59 -1.56 -1.99
N ALA A 182 -8.82 -1.18 -0.97
CA ALA A 182 -9.32 -1.09 0.39
C ALA A 182 -10.40 0.00 0.53
N LEU A 183 -10.23 1.13 -0.16
CA LEU A 183 -11.26 2.16 -0.23
C LEU A 183 -12.48 1.68 -1.05
N VAL A 184 -12.29 1.10 -2.24
CA VAL A 184 -13.37 0.54 -3.07
C VAL A 184 -14.20 -0.48 -2.28
N LEU A 185 -13.55 -1.43 -1.61
CA LEU A 185 -14.24 -2.43 -0.80
C LEU A 185 -15.02 -1.80 0.34
N SER A 186 -14.46 -0.79 1.01
CA SER A 186 -15.17 -0.05 2.06
C SER A 186 -16.40 0.68 1.52
N GLN A 187 -16.32 1.24 0.31
CA GLN A 187 -17.44 1.88 -0.40
C GLN A 187 -18.51 0.85 -0.77
N GLN A 188 -18.13 -0.32 -1.30
CA GLN A 188 -19.06 -1.42 -1.60
C GLN A 188 -19.77 -1.94 -0.35
N ILE A 189 -19.06 -2.10 0.77
CA ILE A 189 -19.63 -2.54 2.06
C ILE A 189 -20.71 -1.55 2.52
N ALA A 190 -20.41 -0.25 2.49
CA ALA A 190 -21.37 0.79 2.88
C ALA A 190 -22.60 0.80 1.97
N LEU A 191 -22.42 0.74 0.64
CA LEU A 191 -23.51 0.69 -0.34
C LEU A 191 -24.37 -0.57 -0.21
N SER A 192 -23.77 -1.70 0.16
CA SER A 192 -24.45 -2.99 0.31
C SER A 192 -25.13 -3.16 1.66
N ASN A 193 -25.12 -2.13 2.52
CA ASN A 193 -25.63 -2.18 3.89
C ASN A 193 -25.07 -3.35 4.71
N LEU A 194 -23.82 -3.74 4.44
CA LEU A 194 -23.13 -4.77 5.22
C LEU A 194 -22.60 -4.17 6.53
N PRO A 195 -22.43 -5.00 7.59
CA PRO A 195 -21.76 -4.57 8.81
C PRO A 195 -20.41 -3.93 8.51
N ILE A 196 -20.20 -2.69 8.97
CA ILE A 196 -19.01 -1.89 8.67
C ILE A 196 -17.80 -2.40 9.48
N PRO A 197 -16.59 -2.52 8.88
CA PRO A 197 -15.39 -2.95 9.59
C PRO A 197 -14.97 -1.93 10.65
N LYS A 198 -14.06 -2.34 11.54
CA LYS A 198 -13.51 -1.47 12.60
C LYS A 198 -12.89 -0.18 12.05
N ALA A 199 -12.09 -0.31 10.99
CA ALA A 199 -11.36 0.77 10.36
C ALA A 199 -10.89 0.34 8.96
N THR A 200 -10.58 1.33 8.12
CA THR A 200 -9.89 1.14 6.85
C THR A 200 -8.58 1.93 6.84
N ILE A 201 -7.45 1.24 6.65
CA ILE A 201 -6.11 1.81 6.65
C ILE A 201 -5.58 1.86 5.22
N LEU A 202 -5.27 3.06 4.74
CA LEU A 202 -4.77 3.36 3.40
C LEU A 202 -3.30 3.78 3.49
N ILE A 203 -2.42 3.03 2.85
CA ILE A 203 -1.00 3.35 2.76
C ILE A 203 -0.74 3.79 1.31
N SER A 204 -0.29 5.02 1.12
CA SER A 204 0.07 5.55 -0.20
C SER A 204 -0.97 5.30 -1.32
N PRO A 205 -2.29 5.48 -1.10
CA PRO A 205 -3.30 4.92 -2.01
C PRO A 205 -3.28 5.58 -3.40
N TRP A 206 -3.38 4.78 -4.46
CA TRP A 206 -3.46 5.25 -5.84
C TRP A 206 -4.91 5.59 -6.26
N LEU A 207 -5.40 6.73 -5.79
CA LEU A 207 -6.85 7.01 -5.74
C LEU A 207 -7.51 7.37 -7.09
N ASP A 208 -6.71 7.74 -8.10
CA ASP A 208 -7.16 8.15 -9.43
C ASP A 208 -6.18 7.62 -10.49
N ILE A 209 -6.63 6.66 -11.31
CA ILE A 209 -5.77 6.06 -12.34
C ILE A 209 -5.45 7.00 -13.49
N THR A 210 -6.21 8.10 -13.64
CA THR A 210 -5.99 9.06 -14.71
C THR A 210 -4.80 9.97 -14.43
N LEU A 211 -4.43 10.14 -13.14
CA LEU A 211 -3.34 11.01 -12.68
C LEU A 211 -3.41 12.42 -13.27
N ARG A 212 -4.62 12.99 -13.33
CA ARG A 212 -4.91 14.32 -13.90
C ARG A 212 -4.92 15.46 -12.89
N ASN A 213 -4.68 15.17 -11.61
CA ASN A 213 -4.62 16.21 -10.58
C ASN A 213 -3.46 17.18 -10.87
N ALA A 214 -3.76 18.49 -10.92
CA ALA A 214 -2.81 19.52 -11.34
C ALA A 214 -1.56 19.62 -10.44
N ASP A 215 -1.65 19.18 -9.18
CA ASP A 215 -0.51 19.20 -8.25
C ASP A 215 0.51 18.07 -8.52
N ILE A 216 0.16 17.07 -9.35
CA ILE A 216 1.01 15.91 -9.63
C ILE A 216 2.31 16.34 -10.35
N ASP A 217 2.26 17.33 -11.25
CA ASP A 217 3.45 17.80 -12.00
C ASP A 217 4.60 18.20 -11.09
N ALA A 218 4.31 18.91 -10.01
CA ALA A 218 5.33 19.34 -9.05
C ALA A 218 5.81 18.19 -8.14
N LEU A 219 5.00 17.16 -7.94
CA LEU A 219 5.31 16.02 -7.08
C LEU A 219 6.10 14.94 -7.80
N GLU A 220 5.78 14.67 -9.06
CA GLU A 220 6.47 13.69 -9.90
C GLU A 220 7.97 14.00 -10.00
N THR A 221 8.35 15.28 -10.05
CA THR A 221 9.78 15.68 -10.04
C THR A 221 10.54 15.28 -8.78
N LYS A 222 9.83 14.95 -7.69
CA LYS A 222 10.40 14.53 -6.40
C LYS A 222 10.23 13.03 -6.16
N ASP A 223 9.41 12.36 -6.95
CA ASP A 223 9.09 10.95 -6.77
C ASP A 223 10.23 10.08 -7.34
N PRO A 224 10.95 9.32 -6.51
CA PRO A 224 12.05 8.48 -6.96
C PRO A 224 11.59 7.07 -7.37
N MET A 225 10.29 6.82 -7.48
CA MET A 225 9.74 5.47 -7.66
C MET A 225 8.64 5.39 -8.72
N LEU A 226 7.68 6.31 -8.69
CA LEU A 226 6.51 6.24 -9.56
C LEU A 226 6.73 7.04 -10.84
N ASP A 227 6.31 6.45 -11.95
CA ASP A 227 6.26 7.10 -13.27
C ASP A 227 4.79 7.22 -13.70
N ARG A 228 4.34 8.44 -14.00
CA ARG A 228 2.94 8.70 -14.34
C ARG A 228 2.51 7.96 -15.60
N ARG A 229 3.37 7.88 -16.62
CA ARG A 229 3.03 7.26 -17.90
C ARG A 229 2.87 5.75 -17.74
N HIS A 230 3.80 5.08 -17.04
CA HIS A 230 3.70 3.66 -16.74
C HIS A 230 2.43 3.37 -15.93
N LEU A 231 2.14 4.17 -14.90
CA LEU A 231 0.93 4.02 -14.09
C LEU A 231 -0.35 4.22 -14.91
N GLN A 232 -0.44 5.23 -15.78
CA GLN A 232 -1.62 5.42 -16.63
C GLN A 232 -1.89 4.21 -17.53
N ILE A 233 -0.84 3.60 -18.06
CA ILE A 233 -0.95 2.42 -18.93
C ILE A 233 -1.39 1.18 -18.13
N MET A 234 -0.82 0.95 -16.93
CA MET A 234 -1.26 -0.12 -16.03
C MET A 234 -2.69 0.09 -15.53
N GLY A 235 -3.04 1.33 -15.21
CA GLY A 235 -4.37 1.73 -14.77
C GLY A 235 -5.41 1.52 -15.86
N GLN A 236 -5.08 1.84 -17.12
CA GLN A 236 -5.96 1.56 -18.25
C GLN A 236 -6.17 0.05 -18.44
N ALA A 237 -5.12 -0.76 -18.29
CA ALA A 237 -5.27 -2.22 -18.35
C ALA A 237 -6.16 -2.75 -17.21
N TRP A 238 -6.04 -2.18 -16.01
CA TRP A 238 -6.90 -2.48 -14.87
C TRP A 238 -8.37 -2.11 -15.09
N ALA A 239 -8.61 -0.93 -15.67
CA ALA A 239 -9.95 -0.48 -16.06
C ALA A 239 -10.56 -1.39 -17.13
N GLY A 240 -9.74 -1.99 -18.00
CA GLY A 240 -10.19 -2.77 -19.14
C GLY A 240 -11.04 -1.90 -20.09
N ASN A 241 -12.29 -2.30 -20.30
CA ASN A 241 -13.27 -1.52 -21.07
C ASN A 241 -14.08 -0.53 -20.21
N GLY A 242 -13.85 -0.49 -18.89
CA GLY A 242 -14.54 0.42 -17.98
C GLY A 242 -14.05 1.87 -18.09
N ASP A 243 -14.88 2.80 -17.63
CA ASP A 243 -14.51 4.22 -17.53
C ASP A 243 -13.41 4.40 -16.46
N PRO A 244 -12.25 4.99 -16.79
CA PRO A 244 -11.20 5.30 -15.82
C PRO A 244 -11.67 6.16 -14.63
N ASN A 245 -12.76 6.93 -14.79
CA ASN A 245 -13.35 7.75 -13.73
C ASN A 245 -14.37 6.98 -12.88
N HIS A 246 -14.78 5.77 -13.29
CA HIS A 246 -15.69 4.95 -12.51
C HIS A 246 -15.10 4.72 -11.11
N TRP A 247 -15.91 4.83 -10.07
CA TRP A 247 -15.41 4.84 -8.70
C TRP A 247 -14.78 3.51 -8.25
N MET A 248 -15.16 2.38 -8.85
CA MET A 248 -14.49 1.10 -8.58
C MET A 248 -13.10 1.00 -9.23
N VAL A 249 -12.79 1.90 -10.18
CA VAL A 249 -11.46 2.04 -10.80
C VAL A 249 -10.67 3.15 -10.10
N SER A 250 -11.28 4.32 -9.94
CA SER A 250 -10.71 5.51 -9.28
C SER A 250 -11.58 5.90 -8.08
N PRO A 251 -11.33 5.33 -6.88
CA PRO A 251 -12.21 5.46 -5.72
C PRO A 251 -12.35 6.86 -5.16
N ILE A 252 -11.52 7.82 -5.59
CA ILE A 252 -11.70 9.23 -5.24
C ILE A 252 -13.03 9.81 -5.74
N ASN A 253 -13.63 9.19 -6.76
CA ASN A 253 -14.91 9.58 -7.35
C ASN A 253 -16.12 8.86 -6.69
N GLY A 254 -15.88 7.98 -5.73
CA GLY A 254 -16.91 7.15 -5.11
C GLY A 254 -17.61 7.78 -3.92
N PRO A 255 -18.67 7.14 -3.41
CA PRO A 255 -19.37 7.59 -2.23
C PRO A 255 -18.45 7.52 -1.01
N LEU A 256 -18.55 8.51 -0.11
CA LEU A 256 -17.78 8.52 1.14
C LEU A 256 -18.67 8.41 2.39
N VAL A 257 -19.96 8.75 2.27
CA VAL A 257 -20.90 8.67 3.39
C VAL A 257 -21.09 7.23 3.82
N GLY A 258 -21.05 6.99 5.14
CA GLY A 258 -21.22 5.65 5.72
C GLY A 258 -19.94 4.81 5.75
N LEU A 259 -18.79 5.35 5.31
CA LEU A 259 -17.51 4.65 5.43
C LEU A 259 -17.09 4.44 6.90
N PRO A 260 -16.34 3.37 7.20
CA PRO A 260 -15.64 3.23 8.48
C PRO A 260 -14.66 4.40 8.70
N PRO A 261 -14.17 4.61 9.94
CA PRO A 261 -13.03 5.49 10.16
C PRO A 261 -11.87 5.14 9.23
N LEU A 262 -11.37 6.14 8.51
CA LEU A 262 -10.23 6.00 7.62
C LEU A 262 -8.94 6.44 8.35
N SER A 263 -7.84 5.76 8.06
CA SER A 263 -6.50 6.23 8.39
C SER A 263 -5.65 6.22 7.13
N LEU A 264 -4.98 7.33 6.81
CA LEU A 264 -4.22 7.49 5.57
C LEU A 264 -2.78 7.88 5.88
N PHE A 265 -1.82 7.07 5.42
CA PHE A 265 -0.38 7.31 5.56
C PHE A 265 0.21 7.60 4.18
N ILE A 266 0.88 8.75 4.03
CA ILE A 266 1.39 9.21 2.73
C ILE A 266 2.74 9.94 2.91
N GLY A 267 3.67 9.73 1.99
CA GLY A 267 4.91 10.49 1.91
C GLY A 267 4.78 11.77 1.09
N THR A 268 5.66 12.76 1.31
CA THR A 268 5.65 13.97 0.47
C THR A 268 6.50 13.88 -0.80
N HIS A 269 7.27 12.80 -0.97
CA HIS A 269 8.06 12.51 -2.17
C HIS A 269 7.41 11.36 -2.95
N GLU A 270 6.10 11.49 -3.17
CA GLU A 270 5.36 10.62 -4.08
C GLU A 270 4.23 11.38 -4.77
N LEU A 271 3.91 10.97 -6.00
CA LEU A 271 2.94 11.67 -6.84
C LEU A 271 1.48 11.49 -6.37
N PHE A 272 1.17 10.39 -5.65
CA PHE A 272 -0.16 10.14 -5.08
C PHE A 272 -0.54 11.10 -3.94
N LEU A 273 0.40 11.91 -3.43
CA LEU A 273 0.13 12.91 -2.41
C LEU A 273 -0.97 13.90 -2.82
N ALA A 274 -1.03 14.28 -4.10
CA ALA A 274 -2.03 15.20 -4.61
C ALA A 274 -3.45 14.69 -4.34
N ASP A 275 -3.72 13.42 -4.67
CA ASP A 275 -5.04 12.83 -4.50
C ASP A 275 -5.31 12.41 -3.04
N ALA A 276 -4.27 12.05 -2.28
CA ALA A 276 -4.40 11.85 -0.84
C ALA A 276 -4.90 13.11 -0.11
N ARG A 277 -4.35 14.29 -0.46
CA ARG A 277 -4.81 15.58 0.08
C ARG A 277 -6.23 15.92 -0.39
N LYS A 278 -6.58 15.60 -1.65
CA LYS A 278 -7.95 15.77 -2.17
C LYS A 278 -8.94 14.88 -1.40
N LEU A 279 -8.60 13.62 -1.13
CA LEU A 279 -9.45 12.72 -0.33
C LEU A 279 -9.64 13.22 1.10
N LEU A 280 -8.61 13.77 1.74
CA LEU A 280 -8.74 14.42 3.06
C LEU A 280 -9.81 15.53 3.04
N LEU A 281 -9.79 16.39 2.03
CA LEU A 281 -10.79 17.46 1.88
C LEU A 281 -12.19 16.91 1.63
N LEU A 282 -12.32 15.87 0.80
CA LEU A 282 -13.59 15.21 0.53
C LEU A 282 -14.16 14.55 1.78
N CYS A 283 -13.34 13.86 2.57
CA CYS A 283 -13.76 13.25 3.83
C CYS A 283 -14.27 14.31 4.82
N LYS A 284 -13.53 15.42 4.98
CA LYS A 284 -13.96 16.54 5.83
C LYS A 284 -15.30 17.14 5.39
N ARG A 285 -15.50 17.32 4.08
CA ARG A 285 -16.76 17.84 3.50
C ARG A 285 -17.94 16.89 3.70
N ASN A 286 -17.70 15.58 3.69
CA ASN A 286 -18.74 14.55 3.82
C ASN A 286 -18.90 14.04 5.28
N GLY A 287 -18.21 14.64 6.26
CA GLY A 287 -18.31 14.22 7.66
C GLY A 287 -17.69 12.85 7.97
N VAL A 288 -16.80 12.36 7.11
CA VAL A 288 -16.09 11.08 7.31
C VAL A 288 -14.87 11.30 8.20
N LYS A 289 -14.78 10.52 9.27
CA LYS A 289 -13.60 10.54 10.14
C LYS A 289 -12.40 10.01 9.38
N ILE A 290 -11.39 10.86 9.19
CA ILE A 290 -10.10 10.50 8.61
C ILE A 290 -8.97 10.94 9.53
N ASP A 291 -8.13 9.98 9.91
CA ASP A 291 -6.82 10.23 10.49
C ASP A 291 -5.79 10.31 9.36
N TYR A 292 -5.22 11.50 9.13
CA TYR A 292 -4.37 11.77 7.98
C TYR A 292 -2.93 12.06 8.42
N GLN A 293 -2.00 11.26 7.92
CA GLN A 293 -0.61 11.23 8.33
C GLN A 293 0.30 11.46 7.12
N GLU A 294 0.72 12.71 6.93
CA GLU A 294 1.65 13.12 5.87
C GLU A 294 3.09 13.18 6.42
N TYR A 295 3.99 12.40 5.82
CA TYR A 295 5.37 12.25 6.26
C TYR A 295 6.33 13.00 5.34
N PRO A 296 6.98 14.08 5.84
CA PRO A 296 7.93 14.85 5.05
C PRO A 296 9.04 13.98 4.47
N LYS A 297 9.25 14.12 3.14
CA LYS A 297 10.33 13.51 2.36
C LYS A 297 10.39 11.99 2.42
N MET A 298 9.26 11.36 2.72
CA MET A 298 9.07 9.92 2.55
C MET A 298 8.57 9.61 1.15
N ASN A 299 9.01 8.47 0.63
CA ASN A 299 8.67 8.00 -0.71
C ASN A 299 7.42 7.13 -0.67
N HIS A 300 6.96 6.72 -1.85
CA HIS A 300 5.88 5.76 -2.02
C HIS A 300 6.10 4.49 -1.19
N ASP A 301 5.08 4.09 -0.44
CA ASP A 301 5.06 2.91 0.43
C ASP A 301 6.15 2.86 1.51
N PHE A 302 6.60 4.03 1.98
CA PHE A 302 7.59 4.12 3.05
C PHE A 302 7.27 3.27 4.30
N PRO A 303 6.02 2.98 4.73
CA PRO A 303 5.78 2.14 5.90
C PRO A 303 6.30 0.70 5.75
N LEU A 304 6.50 0.23 4.51
CA LEU A 304 7.06 -1.08 4.24
C LEU A 304 8.60 -1.09 4.33
N PHE A 305 9.24 0.08 4.38
CA PHE A 305 10.70 0.20 4.31
C PHE A 305 11.36 -0.06 5.68
N PRO A 306 12.63 -0.50 5.70
CA PRO A 306 13.38 -0.70 6.94
C PRO A 306 13.98 0.62 7.49
N ILE A 307 13.17 1.68 7.59
CA ILE A 307 13.62 3.04 7.99
C ILE A 307 12.92 3.54 9.27
N PRO A 308 13.54 4.45 10.05
CA PRO A 308 12.96 5.02 11.27
C PRO A 308 11.53 5.55 11.15
N GLU A 309 11.21 6.23 10.06
CA GLU A 309 9.90 6.80 9.78
C GLU A 309 8.83 5.72 9.57
N ALA A 310 9.20 4.61 8.93
CA ALA A 310 8.33 3.45 8.75
C ALA A 310 7.95 2.84 10.10
N TRP A 311 8.88 2.77 11.06
CA TRP A 311 8.59 2.27 12.41
C TRP A 311 7.62 3.18 13.18
N LYS A 312 7.70 4.49 12.97
CA LYS A 312 6.74 5.45 13.54
C LYS A 312 5.35 5.25 12.95
N ALA A 313 5.25 5.14 11.63
CA ALA A 313 3.98 4.85 10.95
C ALA A 313 3.40 3.50 11.39
N LEU A 314 4.24 2.45 11.44
CA LEU A 314 3.84 1.12 11.90
C LEU A 314 3.31 1.15 13.34
N LYS A 315 3.93 1.90 14.25
CA LYS A 315 3.44 2.06 15.61
C LYS A 315 2.03 2.64 15.63
N HIS A 316 1.78 3.69 14.84
CA HIS A 316 0.45 4.31 14.74
C HIS A 316 -0.58 3.35 14.10
N ILE A 317 -0.19 2.63 13.03
CA ILE A 317 -1.03 1.58 12.41
C ILE A 317 -1.42 0.51 13.44
N VAL A 318 -0.48 0.07 14.28
CA VAL A 318 -0.74 -0.89 15.36
C VAL A 318 -1.72 -0.33 16.40
N GLU A 319 -1.60 0.94 16.77
CA GLU A 319 -2.52 1.61 17.71
C GLU A 319 -3.95 1.62 17.16
N ILE A 320 -4.14 1.98 15.88
CA ILE A 320 -5.43 1.93 15.18
C ILE A 320 -6.01 0.50 15.18
N ILE A 321 -5.19 -0.48 14.81
CA ILE A 321 -5.58 -1.90 14.75
C ILE A 321 -6.03 -2.40 16.13
N LYS A 322 -5.31 -2.06 17.20
CA LYS A 322 -5.67 -2.46 18.57
C LYS A 322 -6.83 -1.63 19.14
N GLY A 323 -7.02 -0.40 18.67
CA GLY A 323 -8.06 0.53 19.11
C GLY A 323 -7.69 1.31 20.37
N TYR A 324 -6.41 1.69 20.49
CA TYR A 324 -5.93 2.54 21.58
C TYR A 324 -6.08 4.04 21.26
#